data_AF-U6DF57-F1
#
_entry.id   AF-U6DF57-F1
#
_cell.length_a   1.000
_cell.length_b   1.000
_cell.length_c   1.000
_cell.angle_alpha   90.00
_cell.angle_beta   90.00
_cell.angle_gamma   90.00
#
_symmetry.space_group_name_H-M   'P 1'
#
loop_
_entity.id
_entity.type
_entity.pdbx_description
1 polymer ?
#
loop_
_entity_poly.entity_id
_entity_poly.type
_entity_poly.pdbx_seq_one_letter_code
_entity_poly.pdbx_strand_id
1 'polypeptide(L)'
;MLDDLINVKKLGGDLLRALNEITESGRIGFGSFVDKTVLPFVNTHPEKLRNPCPNKEKECQPPFAFRHVLKLTNNSDQFQREVGKQLISGNLDAPEGGLDAMMQVAACLEEIGWRNVTRLLVFATDDGFHFAGDGKLGAILTPNDGRCHLEDNTYKRSNEFDYPSVGQLAHKLAENNIQPIFAVTKRMVKTYEKLTEVIPKSAVGELSDDSSNVVQLIKNAYNKLSSRVFLDHNMIPSTLKVTYDSFCSNGVSQVDQPRGDCDGVQINVPITFQVKVTASECVPEQSFLIRALGFTDTVTVHVVPQCECHCRDMRRDRRLCGGKGFLECGVCRCEAGYIGKSCECQTHGRSSQELEGSCRRDNNSIICSGLGDCLCGQCVCHQSDVPNKKIFGRYCECDNVNCERYDGRVCGGEERGTCDCGKCHCRDGFEGSACQCERSTRGCLSADGHEC
;
A
#
# COMPACT_ATOMS: atom_id res chain seq x y z
N MET A 1 3.90 -18.07 -40.28
CA MET A 1 2.72 -17.23 -40.64
C MET A 1 2.15 -17.35 -42.08
N LEU A 2 2.84 -17.85 -43.11
CA LEU A 2 2.26 -17.89 -44.49
C LEU A 2 1.10 -18.91 -44.62
N ASP A 3 1.34 -20.10 -44.10
CA ASP A 3 0.37 -21.17 -43.90
C ASP A 3 -0.70 -20.80 -42.88
N ASP A 4 -0.34 -20.16 -41.78
CA ASP A 4 -1.29 -19.64 -40.79
C ASP A 4 -2.34 -18.72 -41.43
N LEU A 5 -1.91 -17.79 -42.29
CA LEU A 5 -2.81 -16.85 -42.94
C LEU A 5 -3.86 -17.57 -43.81
N ILE A 6 -3.51 -18.70 -44.43
CA ILE A 6 -4.46 -19.48 -45.24
C ILE A 6 -5.57 -20.08 -44.36
N ASN A 7 -5.21 -20.58 -43.19
CA ASN A 7 -6.17 -21.18 -42.27
C ASN A 7 -6.96 -20.10 -41.52
N VAL A 8 -6.34 -19.01 -41.09
CA VAL A 8 -7.01 -17.87 -40.43
C VAL A 8 -8.09 -17.27 -41.33
N LYS A 9 -7.85 -17.22 -42.65
CA LYS A 9 -8.87 -16.83 -43.64
C LYS A 9 -10.11 -17.74 -43.65
N LYS A 10 -9.94 -19.03 -43.34
CA LYS A 10 -11.05 -19.99 -43.21
C LYS A 10 -11.72 -19.91 -41.83
N LEU A 11 -10.93 -19.60 -40.79
CA LEU A 11 -11.35 -19.61 -39.39
C LEU A 11 -12.27 -18.46 -38.97
N GLY A 12 -12.40 -17.39 -39.75
CA GLY A 12 -13.20 -16.22 -39.37
C GLY A 12 -14.67 -16.52 -39.03
N GLY A 13 -15.31 -17.41 -39.79
CA GLY A 13 -16.68 -17.85 -39.52
C GLY A 13 -16.78 -18.73 -38.27
N ASP A 14 -15.80 -19.60 -38.04
CA ASP A 14 -15.78 -20.51 -36.90
C ASP A 14 -15.44 -19.79 -35.59
N LEU A 15 -14.59 -18.77 -35.65
CA LEU A 15 -14.27 -17.88 -34.52
C LEU A 15 -15.50 -17.15 -34.02
N LEU A 16 -16.27 -16.51 -34.91
CA LEU A 16 -17.48 -15.81 -34.49
C LEU A 16 -18.54 -16.78 -33.97
N ARG A 17 -18.65 -17.97 -34.58
CA ARG A 17 -19.58 -19.02 -34.10
C ARG A 17 -19.22 -19.49 -32.69
N ALA A 18 -17.94 -19.78 -32.44
CA ALA A 18 -17.44 -20.15 -31.13
C ALA A 18 -17.64 -19.06 -30.08
N LEU A 19 -17.47 -17.78 -30.47
CA LEU A 19 -17.78 -16.65 -29.59
C LEU A 19 -19.28 -16.58 -29.28
N ASN A 20 -20.14 -16.78 -30.28
CA ASN A 20 -21.59 -16.76 -30.10
C ASN A 20 -22.12 -17.93 -29.25
N GLU A 21 -21.41 -19.04 -29.17
CA GLU A 21 -21.72 -20.14 -28.23
C GLU A 21 -21.46 -19.75 -26.77
N ILE A 22 -20.55 -18.80 -26.53
CA ILE A 22 -20.13 -18.38 -25.19
C ILE A 22 -20.86 -17.09 -24.77
N THR A 23 -21.13 -16.18 -25.71
CA THR A 23 -21.77 -14.89 -25.44
C THR A 23 -22.83 -14.57 -26.49
N GLU A 24 -24.01 -14.13 -26.04
CA GLU A 24 -25.14 -13.79 -26.91
C GLU A 24 -24.87 -12.56 -27.81
N SER A 25 -23.91 -11.70 -27.43
CA SER A 25 -23.63 -10.44 -28.11
C SER A 25 -22.15 -10.30 -28.43
N GLY A 26 -21.58 -11.22 -29.20
CA GLY A 26 -20.20 -11.13 -29.69
C GLY A 26 -19.98 -9.99 -30.69
N ARG A 27 -18.79 -9.39 -30.66
CA ARG A 27 -18.26 -8.52 -31.73
C ARG A 27 -16.84 -8.99 -32.06
N ILE A 28 -16.48 -8.99 -33.33
CA ILE A 28 -15.17 -9.42 -33.82
C ILE A 28 -14.56 -8.35 -34.72
N GLY A 29 -13.25 -8.19 -34.63
CA GLY A 29 -12.47 -7.20 -35.37
C GLY A 29 -11.10 -7.79 -35.69
N PHE A 30 -10.37 -7.15 -36.59
CA PHE A 30 -9.08 -7.66 -37.06
C PHE A 30 -8.08 -6.53 -37.24
N GLY A 31 -6.83 -6.81 -36.89
CA GLY A 31 -5.67 -5.99 -37.17
C GLY A 31 -4.49 -6.90 -37.50
N SER A 32 -3.52 -6.36 -38.24
CA SER A 32 -2.29 -7.05 -38.62
C SER A 32 -1.09 -6.23 -38.18
N PHE A 33 0.03 -6.89 -37.90
CA PHE A 33 1.30 -6.25 -37.56
C PHE A 33 2.46 -7.00 -38.21
N VAL A 34 3.62 -6.33 -38.31
CA VAL A 34 4.90 -6.93 -38.70
C VAL A 34 5.97 -6.32 -37.80
N ASP A 35 6.55 -5.19 -38.20
CA ASP A 35 7.54 -4.46 -37.41
C ASP A 35 7.74 -3.02 -37.90
N LYS A 36 8.54 -2.25 -37.16
CA LYS A 36 8.99 -0.91 -37.54
C LYS A 36 9.70 -0.96 -38.89
N THR A 37 9.45 0.06 -39.71
CA THR A 37 9.90 0.08 -41.12
C THR A 37 11.27 0.73 -41.29
N VAL A 38 12.15 0.54 -40.31
CA VAL A 38 13.52 1.05 -40.29
C VAL A 38 14.51 -0.09 -40.05
N LEU A 39 15.78 0.11 -40.43
CA LEU A 39 16.86 -0.80 -40.03
C LEU A 39 17.09 -0.70 -38.51
N PRO A 40 17.50 -1.79 -37.83
CA PRO A 40 17.81 -3.12 -38.38
C PRO A 40 16.60 -4.07 -38.53
N PHE A 41 15.40 -3.65 -38.13
CA PHE A 41 14.21 -4.50 -38.07
C PHE A 41 13.72 -4.91 -39.47
N VAL A 42 13.76 -3.98 -40.42
CA VAL A 42 13.36 -4.24 -41.82
C VAL A 42 14.46 -3.78 -42.78
N ASN A 43 14.64 -4.50 -43.88
CA ASN A 43 15.52 -4.08 -44.96
C ASN A 43 14.94 -2.87 -45.72
N THR A 44 15.54 -1.69 -45.52
CA THR A 44 15.08 -0.42 -46.12
C THR A 44 15.54 -0.21 -47.56
N HIS A 45 16.15 -1.19 -48.21
CA HIS A 45 16.49 -1.10 -49.63
C HIS A 45 15.20 -0.97 -50.48
N PRO A 46 15.12 -0.05 -51.46
CA PRO A 46 13.86 0.26 -52.16
C PRO A 46 13.15 -0.95 -52.79
N GLU A 47 13.89 -1.91 -53.36
CA GLU A 47 13.29 -3.14 -53.90
C GLU A 47 12.69 -4.04 -52.81
N LYS A 48 13.35 -4.12 -51.65
CA LYS A 48 12.91 -4.95 -50.52
C LYS A 48 11.76 -4.32 -49.73
N LEU A 49 11.66 -2.99 -49.71
CA LEU A 49 10.48 -2.30 -49.20
C LEU A 49 9.24 -2.52 -50.08
N ARG A 50 9.42 -2.68 -51.41
CA ARG A 50 8.31 -3.00 -52.32
C ARG A 50 7.88 -4.46 -52.25
N ASN A 51 8.84 -5.37 -52.15
CA ASN A 51 8.58 -6.80 -51.96
C ASN A 51 9.57 -7.38 -50.94
N PRO A 52 9.17 -7.53 -49.66
CA PRO A 52 10.06 -8.03 -48.62
C PRO A 52 10.28 -9.54 -48.71
N CYS A 53 9.50 -10.26 -49.53
CA CYS A 53 9.56 -11.70 -49.54
C CYS A 53 10.91 -12.26 -50.04
N PRO A 54 11.35 -13.41 -49.50
CA PRO A 54 12.60 -14.04 -49.92
C PRO A 54 12.57 -14.44 -51.40
N ASN A 55 11.44 -15.01 -51.84
CA ASN A 55 11.21 -15.37 -53.24
C ASN A 55 10.53 -14.19 -53.96
N LYS A 56 11.17 -13.68 -55.02
CA LYS A 56 10.66 -12.55 -55.83
C LYS A 56 9.36 -12.88 -56.58
N GLU A 57 9.09 -14.16 -56.85
CA GLU A 57 7.88 -14.61 -57.57
C GLU A 57 6.62 -14.60 -56.69
N LYS A 58 6.78 -14.49 -55.36
CA LYS A 58 5.65 -14.38 -54.43
C LYS A 58 5.32 -12.90 -54.21
N GLU A 59 4.04 -12.56 -54.40
CA GLU A 59 3.52 -11.24 -54.06
C GLU A 59 3.34 -11.10 -52.55
N CYS A 60 4.03 -10.13 -51.96
CA CYS A 60 3.95 -9.80 -50.55
C CYS A 60 3.71 -8.30 -50.38
N GLN A 61 3.00 -7.96 -49.32
CA GLN A 61 2.76 -6.56 -48.99
C GLN A 61 4.04 -5.88 -48.51
N PRO A 62 4.19 -4.57 -48.75
CA PRO A 62 5.25 -3.77 -48.14
C PRO A 62 5.25 -3.92 -46.61
N PRO A 63 6.42 -3.86 -45.94
CA PRO A 63 6.51 -3.88 -44.48
C PRO A 63 5.71 -2.75 -43.82
N PHE A 64 5.12 -3.02 -42.67
CA PHE A 64 4.35 -2.06 -41.87
C PHE A 64 4.36 -2.46 -40.40
N ALA A 65 4.27 -1.49 -39.49
CA ALA A 65 4.25 -1.78 -38.05
C ALA A 65 2.90 -2.35 -37.60
N PHE A 66 1.84 -1.56 -37.70
CA PHE A 66 0.47 -2.00 -37.36
C PHE A 66 -0.54 -1.40 -38.33
N ARG A 67 -1.51 -2.22 -38.73
CA ARG A 67 -2.67 -1.81 -39.53
C ARG A 67 -3.94 -2.36 -38.90
N HIS A 68 -4.85 -1.46 -38.56
CA HIS A 68 -6.22 -1.80 -38.21
C HIS A 68 -7.00 -2.09 -39.50
N VAL A 69 -7.51 -3.30 -39.65
CA VAL A 69 -8.16 -3.74 -40.90
C VAL A 69 -9.67 -3.68 -40.79
N LEU A 70 -10.20 -4.14 -39.65
CA LEU A 70 -11.64 -4.24 -39.44
C LEU A 70 -12.01 -3.85 -38.01
N LYS A 71 -12.82 -2.80 -37.91
CA LYS A 71 -13.48 -2.37 -36.68
C LYS A 71 -14.41 -3.45 -36.13
N LEU A 72 -14.53 -3.54 -34.82
CA LEU A 72 -15.40 -4.51 -34.14
C LEU A 72 -16.83 -4.50 -34.69
N THR A 73 -17.25 -5.60 -35.31
CA THR A 73 -18.53 -5.79 -36.00
C THR A 73 -19.18 -7.12 -35.61
N ASN A 74 -20.48 -7.28 -35.88
CA ASN A 74 -21.20 -8.56 -35.77
C ASN A 74 -21.32 -9.30 -37.11
N ASN A 75 -20.76 -8.75 -38.18
CA ASN A 75 -20.86 -9.33 -39.51
C ASN A 75 -19.70 -10.32 -39.76
N SER A 76 -19.96 -11.63 -39.62
CA SER A 76 -18.99 -12.70 -39.90
C SER A 76 -18.42 -12.64 -41.31
N ASP A 77 -19.29 -12.36 -42.29
CA ASP A 77 -18.91 -12.43 -43.69
C ASP A 77 -18.00 -11.24 -44.04
N GLN A 78 -18.23 -10.09 -43.41
CA GLN A 78 -17.33 -8.95 -43.50
C GLN A 78 -15.96 -9.29 -42.91
N PHE A 79 -15.92 -9.95 -41.74
CA PHE A 79 -14.66 -10.41 -41.16
C PHE A 79 -13.91 -11.34 -42.10
N GLN A 80 -14.57 -12.38 -42.60
CA GLN A 80 -13.95 -13.36 -43.48
C GLN A 80 -13.44 -12.72 -44.78
N ARG A 81 -14.20 -11.79 -45.37
CA ARG A 81 -13.78 -11.06 -46.58
C ARG A 81 -12.57 -10.17 -46.32
N GLU A 82 -12.57 -9.37 -45.26
CA GLU A 82 -11.46 -8.43 -45.00
C GLU A 82 -10.16 -9.14 -44.58
N VAL A 83 -10.26 -10.23 -43.81
CA VAL A 83 -9.11 -11.10 -43.51
C VAL A 83 -8.64 -11.83 -44.78
N GLY A 84 -9.59 -12.27 -45.63
CA GLY A 84 -9.35 -12.88 -46.94
C GLY A 84 -8.44 -12.06 -47.86
N LYS A 85 -8.57 -10.73 -47.81
CA LYS A 85 -7.79 -9.77 -48.62
C LYS A 85 -6.35 -9.57 -48.14
N GLN A 86 -6.01 -9.99 -46.92
CA GLN A 86 -4.67 -9.77 -46.38
C GLN A 86 -3.67 -10.69 -47.08
N LEU A 87 -2.46 -10.16 -47.29
CA LEU A 87 -1.31 -10.90 -47.81
C LEU A 87 -0.20 -10.84 -46.77
N ILE A 88 0.73 -11.79 -46.83
CA ILE A 88 1.89 -11.77 -45.96
C ILE A 88 2.83 -10.60 -46.30
N SER A 89 3.63 -10.23 -45.31
CA SER A 89 4.74 -9.29 -45.42
C SER A 89 5.99 -9.96 -44.86
N GLY A 90 7.07 -9.22 -44.60
CA GLY A 90 8.26 -9.74 -43.95
C GLY A 90 9.16 -8.64 -43.40
N ASN A 91 9.92 -9.01 -42.37
CA ASN A 91 10.98 -8.22 -41.74
C ASN A 91 12.34 -8.94 -41.88
N LEU A 92 13.38 -8.37 -41.28
CA LEU A 92 14.77 -8.84 -41.41
C LEU A 92 15.21 -9.66 -40.19
N ASP A 93 14.89 -9.20 -38.99
CA ASP A 93 15.15 -9.91 -37.73
C ASP A 93 14.03 -10.88 -37.35
N ALA A 94 14.25 -11.65 -36.28
CA ALA A 94 13.32 -12.69 -35.85
C ALA A 94 12.18 -12.15 -34.96
N PRO A 95 12.43 -11.37 -33.89
CA PRO A 95 11.34 -10.81 -33.10
C PRO A 95 10.52 -9.82 -33.92
N GLU A 96 9.26 -9.63 -33.53
CA GLU A 96 8.33 -8.76 -34.24
C GLU A 96 7.90 -7.55 -33.39
N GLY A 97 7.33 -6.54 -34.04
CA GLY A 97 6.82 -5.31 -33.43
C GLY A 97 5.45 -5.45 -32.78
N GLY A 98 5.10 -6.64 -32.29
CA GLY A 98 3.76 -6.98 -31.82
C GLY A 98 3.29 -6.17 -30.61
N LEU A 99 4.19 -5.79 -29.69
CA LEU A 99 3.79 -4.98 -28.53
C LEU A 99 3.35 -3.56 -28.94
N ASP A 100 3.92 -3.01 -30.00
CA ASP A 100 3.52 -1.71 -30.56
C ASP A 100 2.07 -1.77 -31.07
N ALA A 101 1.73 -2.85 -31.76
CA ALA A 101 0.36 -3.13 -32.20
C ALA A 101 -0.60 -3.27 -31.01
N MET A 102 -0.22 -4.01 -29.97
CA MET A 102 -1.05 -4.16 -28.76
C MET A 102 -1.28 -2.81 -28.07
N MET A 103 -0.27 -1.94 -28.00
CA MET A 103 -0.40 -0.59 -27.44
C MET A 103 -1.38 0.26 -28.24
N GLN A 104 -1.28 0.26 -29.58
CA GLN A 104 -2.22 0.99 -30.43
C GLN A 104 -3.65 0.46 -30.29
N VAL A 105 -3.85 -0.86 -30.26
CA VAL A 105 -5.16 -1.47 -30.02
C VAL A 105 -5.74 -1.10 -28.65
N ALA A 106 -4.87 -0.98 -27.63
CA ALA A 106 -5.28 -0.59 -26.29
C ALA A 106 -5.55 0.92 -26.16
N ALA A 107 -4.88 1.77 -26.93
CA ALA A 107 -5.03 3.22 -26.86
C ALA A 107 -6.15 3.77 -27.77
N CYS A 108 -6.37 3.15 -28.93
CA CYS A 108 -7.33 3.60 -29.96
C CYS A 108 -8.74 3.02 -29.73
N LEU A 109 -9.41 3.41 -28.64
CA LEU A 109 -10.67 2.79 -28.24
C LEU A 109 -11.79 2.96 -29.28
N GLU A 110 -11.86 4.14 -29.91
CA GLU A 110 -12.92 4.50 -30.83
C GLU A 110 -12.73 3.85 -32.21
N GLU A 111 -11.50 3.84 -32.71
CA GLU A 111 -11.12 3.27 -34.00
C GLU A 111 -11.34 1.76 -33.98
N ILE A 112 -10.84 1.07 -32.95
CA ILE A 112 -11.06 -0.37 -32.76
C ILE A 112 -12.54 -0.67 -32.51
N GLY A 113 -13.26 0.23 -31.83
CA GLY A 113 -14.68 0.11 -31.55
C GLY A 113 -15.00 -0.71 -30.29
N TRP A 114 -14.16 -0.59 -29.26
CA TRP A 114 -14.37 -1.32 -28.01
C TRP A 114 -15.69 -0.91 -27.34
N ARG A 115 -16.47 -1.90 -26.88
CA ARG A 115 -17.66 -1.67 -26.05
C ARG A 115 -17.29 -1.65 -24.57
N ASN A 116 -18.22 -1.18 -23.74
CA ASN A 116 -18.08 -1.20 -22.28
C ASN A 116 -18.48 -2.57 -21.70
N VAL A 117 -17.80 -3.63 -22.14
CA VAL A 117 -17.98 -5.03 -21.71
C VAL A 117 -16.60 -5.71 -21.64
N THR A 118 -16.54 -7.01 -21.37
CA THR A 118 -15.30 -7.81 -21.46
C THR A 118 -14.63 -7.64 -22.83
N ARG A 119 -13.34 -7.26 -22.81
CA ARG A 119 -12.53 -7.06 -24.03
C ARG A 119 -11.44 -8.13 -24.07
N LEU A 120 -11.42 -8.92 -25.14
CA LEU A 120 -10.40 -9.95 -25.37
C LEU A 120 -9.56 -9.55 -26.57
N LEU A 121 -8.24 -9.64 -26.43
CA LEU A 121 -7.29 -9.37 -27.51
C LEU A 121 -6.51 -10.65 -27.80
N VAL A 122 -6.80 -11.32 -28.91
CA VAL A 122 -6.03 -12.49 -29.33
C VAL A 122 -4.79 -12.02 -30.08
N PHE A 123 -3.62 -12.33 -29.53
CA PHE A 123 -2.32 -12.02 -30.12
C PHE A 123 -1.71 -13.32 -30.65
N ALA A 124 -1.55 -13.43 -31.97
CA ALA A 124 -1.04 -14.63 -32.63
C ALA A 124 0.26 -14.34 -33.37
N THR A 125 1.31 -15.11 -33.08
CA THR A 125 2.63 -15.04 -33.72
C THR A 125 3.40 -16.35 -33.53
N ASP A 126 4.33 -16.62 -34.42
CA ASP A 126 5.28 -17.74 -34.35
C ASP A 126 6.65 -17.36 -33.78
N ASP A 127 6.90 -16.07 -33.47
CA ASP A 127 8.20 -15.56 -33.00
C ASP A 127 8.11 -14.66 -31.74
N GLY A 128 9.24 -14.07 -31.36
CA GLY A 128 9.42 -13.17 -30.24
C GLY A 128 8.82 -11.78 -30.45
N PHE A 129 9.06 -10.89 -29.50
CA PHE A 129 8.56 -9.53 -29.52
C PHE A 129 9.66 -8.54 -29.14
N HIS A 130 9.66 -7.38 -29.79
CA HIS A 130 10.46 -6.23 -29.38
C HIS A 130 9.81 -5.45 -28.23
N PHE A 131 10.63 -4.82 -27.40
CA PHE A 131 10.19 -3.99 -26.28
C PHE A 131 11.08 -2.74 -26.12
N ALA A 132 10.64 -1.80 -25.27
CA ALA A 132 11.35 -0.54 -25.04
C ALA A 132 12.86 -0.72 -24.82
N GLY A 133 13.66 0.06 -25.54
CA GLY A 133 15.11 -0.03 -25.61
C GLY A 133 15.61 -0.55 -26.96
N ASP A 134 14.86 -1.43 -27.62
CA ASP A 134 15.25 -2.02 -28.90
C ASP A 134 15.26 -0.97 -30.04
N GLY A 135 14.33 0.00 -30.00
CA GLY A 135 14.25 1.09 -30.98
C GLY A 135 15.52 1.94 -31.06
N LYS A 136 16.37 1.91 -30.02
CA LYS A 136 17.69 2.55 -30.03
C LYS A 136 18.57 2.08 -31.19
N LEU A 137 18.44 0.83 -31.62
CA LEU A 137 19.17 0.28 -32.77
C LEU A 137 18.77 0.96 -34.09
N GLY A 138 17.52 1.40 -34.20
CA GLY A 138 16.99 2.18 -35.33
C GLY A 138 17.09 3.71 -35.14
N ALA A 139 17.91 4.17 -34.18
CA ALA A 139 18.02 5.58 -33.78
C ALA A 139 16.72 6.21 -33.27
N ILE A 140 15.79 5.40 -32.75
CA ILE A 140 14.54 5.85 -32.15
C ILE A 140 14.72 5.90 -30.64
N LEU A 141 14.83 7.11 -30.09
CA LEU A 141 15.11 7.35 -28.66
C LEU A 141 13.91 7.89 -27.89
N THR A 142 12.85 8.29 -28.59
CA THR A 142 11.64 8.84 -27.99
C THR A 142 10.83 7.70 -27.38
N PRO A 143 10.58 7.69 -26.06
CA PRO A 143 9.76 6.63 -25.45
C PRO A 143 8.34 6.64 -26.00
N ASN A 144 7.69 5.47 -26.02
CA ASN A 144 6.28 5.34 -26.35
C ASN A 144 5.42 6.21 -25.41
N ASP A 145 4.48 6.98 -25.95
CA ASP A 145 3.66 7.91 -25.16
C ASP A 145 2.33 7.29 -24.67
N GLY A 146 2.04 6.04 -25.04
CA GLY A 146 0.82 5.32 -24.68
C GLY A 146 -0.47 5.89 -25.28
N ARG A 147 -0.37 6.65 -26.39
CA ARG A 147 -1.51 7.29 -27.08
C ARG A 147 -1.81 6.63 -28.43
N CYS A 148 -3.01 6.92 -28.93
CA CYS A 148 -3.44 6.48 -30.26
C CYS A 148 -2.81 7.34 -31.35
N HIS A 149 -2.19 6.70 -32.35
CA HIS A 149 -1.54 7.34 -33.50
C HIS A 149 -1.91 6.63 -34.81
N LEU A 150 -3.18 6.25 -34.97
CA LEU A 150 -3.68 5.68 -36.20
C LEU A 150 -4.05 6.78 -37.20
N GLU A 151 -3.41 6.74 -38.37
CA GLU A 151 -3.73 7.57 -39.52
C GLU A 151 -4.08 6.66 -40.69
N ASP A 152 -5.27 6.81 -41.26
CA ASP A 152 -5.81 5.89 -42.28
C ASP A 152 -5.75 4.42 -41.82
N ASN A 153 -6.12 4.20 -40.54
CA ASN A 153 -6.04 2.90 -39.87
C ASN A 153 -4.63 2.27 -39.84
N THR A 154 -3.56 3.05 -40.04
CA THR A 154 -2.18 2.57 -40.04
C THR A 154 -1.36 3.36 -39.01
N TYR A 155 -0.48 2.68 -38.29
CA TYR A 155 0.43 3.33 -37.35
C TYR A 155 1.63 3.94 -38.08
N LYS A 156 1.44 5.11 -38.71
CA LYS A 156 2.47 5.77 -39.53
C LYS A 156 3.64 6.32 -38.70
N ARG A 157 3.37 6.69 -37.44
CA ARG A 157 4.36 7.27 -36.51
C ARG A 157 5.18 6.22 -35.75
N SER A 158 5.12 4.94 -36.15
CA SER A 158 5.87 3.85 -35.53
C SER A 158 7.38 4.08 -35.49
N ASN A 159 7.91 4.86 -36.45
CA ASN A 159 9.34 5.13 -36.56
C ASN A 159 9.79 6.35 -35.75
N GLU A 160 8.85 7.08 -35.11
CA GLU A 160 9.15 8.24 -34.27
C GLU A 160 9.25 7.87 -32.78
N PHE A 161 8.58 6.79 -32.37
CA PHE A 161 8.49 6.31 -31.00
C PHE A 161 9.09 4.92 -30.85
N ASP A 162 9.77 4.67 -29.74
CA ASP A 162 10.27 3.35 -29.37
C ASP A 162 9.10 2.39 -29.09
N TYR A 163 9.39 1.10 -29.04
CA TYR A 163 8.44 0.08 -28.60
C TYR A 163 7.97 0.38 -27.16
N PRO A 164 6.76 -0.05 -26.77
CA PRO A 164 6.30 0.11 -25.40
C PRO A 164 7.10 -0.80 -24.46
N SER A 165 7.25 -0.39 -23.20
CA SER A 165 7.75 -1.31 -22.17
C SER A 165 6.66 -2.30 -21.77
N VAL A 166 7.05 -3.50 -21.31
CA VAL A 166 6.09 -4.51 -20.85
C VAL A 166 5.18 -3.96 -19.73
N GLY A 167 5.74 -3.19 -18.79
CA GLY A 167 4.97 -2.57 -17.71
C GLY A 167 4.00 -1.49 -18.20
N GLN A 168 4.42 -0.69 -19.19
CA GLN A 168 3.55 0.32 -19.80
C GLN A 168 2.36 -0.32 -20.51
N LEU A 169 2.60 -1.43 -21.23
CA LEU A 169 1.54 -2.19 -21.88
C LEU A 169 0.61 -2.84 -20.84
N ALA A 170 1.16 -3.46 -19.78
CA ALA A 170 0.36 -4.04 -18.70
C ALA A 170 -0.58 -3.01 -18.07
N HIS A 171 -0.08 -1.80 -17.80
CA HIS A 171 -0.89 -0.70 -17.28
C HIS A 171 -1.99 -0.29 -18.26
N LYS A 172 -1.68 -0.09 -19.55
CA LYS A 172 -2.65 0.38 -20.53
C LYS A 172 -3.75 -0.64 -20.82
N LEU A 173 -3.40 -1.93 -20.87
CA LEU A 173 -4.36 -3.02 -21.01
C LEU A 173 -5.29 -3.11 -19.80
N ALA A 174 -4.76 -3.00 -18.59
CA ALA A 174 -5.54 -3.02 -17.36
C ALA A 174 -6.45 -1.78 -17.23
N GLU A 175 -5.94 -0.59 -17.55
CA GLU A 175 -6.70 0.66 -17.58
C GLU A 175 -7.95 0.53 -18.47
N ASN A 176 -7.78 -0.11 -19.62
CA ASN A 176 -8.83 -0.29 -20.61
C ASN A 176 -9.55 -1.64 -20.53
N ASN A 177 -9.38 -2.43 -19.46
CA ASN A 177 -10.03 -3.73 -19.27
C ASN A 177 -9.86 -4.71 -20.44
N ILE A 178 -8.70 -4.70 -21.11
CA ILE A 178 -8.36 -5.60 -22.22
C ILE A 178 -7.53 -6.77 -21.72
N GLN A 179 -7.99 -7.98 -21.99
CA GLN A 179 -7.36 -9.22 -21.55
C GLN A 179 -6.70 -9.89 -22.76
N PRO A 180 -5.35 -9.93 -22.85
CA PRO A 180 -4.68 -10.53 -23.98
C PRO A 180 -4.61 -12.06 -23.85
N ILE A 181 -4.83 -12.73 -24.97
CA ILE A 181 -4.66 -14.17 -25.15
C ILE A 181 -3.50 -14.36 -26.14
N PHE A 182 -2.37 -14.82 -25.65
CA PHE A 182 -1.18 -15.12 -26.45
C PHE A 182 -1.32 -16.51 -27.07
N ALA A 183 -1.66 -16.57 -28.35
CA ALA A 183 -1.74 -17.78 -29.15
C ALA A 183 -0.42 -17.94 -29.94
N VAL A 184 0.52 -18.69 -29.38
CA VAL A 184 1.89 -18.74 -29.92
C VAL A 184 2.36 -20.17 -30.15
N THR A 185 3.28 -20.37 -31.09
CA THR A 185 3.84 -21.71 -31.37
C THR A 185 4.54 -22.28 -30.15
N LYS A 186 4.69 -23.61 -30.10
CA LYS A 186 5.30 -24.36 -28.99
C LYS A 186 6.65 -23.81 -28.53
N ARG A 187 7.46 -23.30 -29.48
CA ARG A 187 8.77 -22.70 -29.21
C ARG A 187 8.67 -21.46 -28.31
N MET A 188 7.59 -20.69 -28.45
CA MET A 188 7.42 -19.39 -27.81
C MET A 188 6.59 -19.45 -26.51
N VAL A 189 5.88 -20.54 -26.25
CA VAL A 189 4.99 -20.69 -25.07
C VAL A 189 5.67 -20.24 -23.77
N LYS A 190 6.86 -20.77 -23.45
CA LYS A 190 7.57 -20.44 -22.19
C LYS A 190 7.94 -18.96 -22.08
N THR A 191 8.24 -18.31 -23.20
CA THR A 191 8.58 -16.89 -23.24
C THR A 191 7.36 -16.04 -22.93
N TYR A 192 6.22 -16.34 -23.54
CA TYR A 192 4.96 -15.62 -23.29
C TYR A 192 4.34 -15.97 -21.94
N GLU A 193 4.58 -17.17 -21.38
CA GLU A 193 4.19 -17.50 -20.01
C GLU A 193 4.83 -16.53 -19.00
N LYS A 194 6.09 -16.14 -19.22
CA LYS A 194 6.75 -15.11 -18.40
C LYS A 194 6.12 -13.73 -18.53
N LEU A 195 5.57 -13.38 -19.68
CA LEU A 195 4.79 -12.13 -19.82
C LEU A 195 3.52 -12.15 -18.96
N THR A 196 2.89 -13.32 -18.78
CA THR A 196 1.68 -13.42 -17.95
C THR A 196 1.91 -13.21 -16.46
N GLU A 197 3.16 -13.31 -16.00
CA GLU A 197 3.55 -12.93 -14.63
C GLU A 197 3.49 -11.41 -14.43
N VAL A 198 3.69 -10.63 -15.50
CA VAL A 198 3.70 -9.15 -15.47
C VAL A 198 2.35 -8.56 -15.93
N ILE A 199 1.74 -9.13 -16.97
CA ILE A 199 0.46 -8.68 -17.52
C ILE A 199 -0.67 -9.48 -16.85
N PRO A 200 -1.41 -8.89 -15.89
CA PRO A 200 -2.49 -9.60 -15.22
C PRO A 200 -3.63 -9.92 -16.19
N LYS A 201 -4.44 -10.92 -15.86
CA LYS A 201 -5.58 -11.38 -16.68
C LYS A 201 -5.19 -11.64 -18.14
N SER A 202 -4.04 -12.30 -18.33
CA SER A 202 -3.60 -12.80 -19.62
C SER A 202 -3.54 -14.33 -19.62
N ALA A 203 -3.60 -14.93 -20.80
CA ALA A 203 -3.51 -16.37 -20.97
C ALA A 203 -2.58 -16.69 -22.14
N VAL A 204 -1.87 -17.81 -22.05
CA VAL A 204 -1.08 -18.38 -23.16
C VAL A 204 -1.73 -19.67 -23.60
N GLY A 205 -1.79 -19.88 -24.91
CA GLY A 205 -2.16 -21.14 -25.52
C GLY A 205 -1.15 -21.52 -26.60
N GLU A 206 -0.83 -22.82 -26.67
CA GLU A 206 -0.01 -23.38 -27.74
C GLU A 206 -0.84 -23.42 -29.03
N LEU A 207 -0.43 -22.60 -29.99
CA LEU A 207 -0.96 -22.59 -31.35
C LEU A 207 -0.23 -23.68 -32.15
N SER A 208 -1.00 -24.52 -32.86
CA SER A 208 -0.43 -25.42 -33.85
C SER A 208 0.21 -24.62 -34.98
N ASP A 209 1.25 -25.14 -35.63
CA ASP A 209 1.99 -24.42 -36.68
C ASP A 209 1.10 -24.05 -37.90
N ASP A 210 -0.07 -24.69 -38.03
CA ASP A 210 -1.07 -24.38 -39.06
C ASP A 210 -2.24 -23.53 -38.53
N SER A 211 -2.20 -23.07 -37.28
CA SER A 211 -3.25 -22.33 -36.60
C SER A 211 -4.63 -23.04 -36.53
N SER A 212 -4.71 -24.34 -36.78
CA SER A 212 -6.00 -25.08 -36.83
C SER A 212 -6.75 -25.13 -35.49
N ASN A 213 -6.04 -25.05 -34.37
CA ASN A 213 -6.60 -25.15 -33.02
C ASN A 213 -6.98 -23.79 -32.39
N VAL A 214 -6.88 -22.67 -33.12
CA VAL A 214 -7.08 -21.32 -32.56
C VAL A 214 -8.45 -21.12 -31.92
N VAL A 215 -9.50 -21.73 -32.47
CA VAL A 215 -10.86 -21.63 -31.92
C VAL A 215 -10.93 -22.28 -30.53
N GLN A 216 -10.38 -23.49 -30.39
CA GLN A 216 -10.35 -24.18 -29.10
C GLN A 216 -9.46 -23.45 -28.09
N LEU A 217 -8.36 -22.86 -28.56
CA LEU A 217 -7.47 -22.05 -27.75
C LEU A 217 -8.21 -20.86 -27.13
N ILE A 218 -8.99 -20.13 -27.93
CA ILE A 218 -9.78 -18.99 -27.44
C ILE A 218 -10.85 -19.45 -26.45
N LYS A 219 -11.54 -20.57 -26.70
CA LYS A 219 -12.50 -21.14 -25.74
C LYS A 219 -11.84 -21.46 -24.40
N ASN A 220 -10.70 -22.15 -24.43
CA ASN A 220 -9.96 -22.53 -23.23
C ASN A 220 -9.43 -21.30 -22.48
N ALA A 221 -8.88 -20.33 -23.22
CA ALA A 221 -8.36 -19.09 -22.66
C ALA A 221 -9.47 -18.24 -22.05
N TYR A 222 -10.62 -18.11 -22.72
CA TYR A 222 -11.79 -17.44 -22.17
C TYR A 222 -12.23 -18.09 -20.85
N ASN A 223 -12.37 -19.43 -20.83
CA ASN A 223 -12.76 -20.14 -19.63
C ASN A 223 -11.76 -19.91 -18.49
N LYS A 224 -10.46 -20.00 -18.77
CA LYS A 224 -9.38 -19.75 -17.79
C LYS A 224 -9.37 -18.31 -17.28
N LEU A 225 -9.64 -17.33 -18.15
CA LEU A 225 -9.74 -15.92 -17.78
C LEU A 225 -10.99 -15.65 -16.95
N SER A 226 -12.12 -16.26 -17.31
CA SER A 226 -13.38 -16.12 -16.59
C SER A 226 -13.35 -16.80 -15.21
N SER A 227 -12.57 -17.88 -15.07
CA SER A 227 -12.43 -18.61 -13.81
C SER A 227 -11.46 -17.97 -12.83
N ARG A 228 -10.69 -16.95 -13.23
CA ARG A 228 -9.75 -16.27 -12.33
C ARG A 228 -10.18 -14.84 -12.04
N VAL A 229 -10.43 -14.54 -10.78
CA VAL A 229 -10.86 -13.22 -10.31
C VAL A 229 -9.73 -12.60 -9.50
N PHE A 230 -9.25 -11.43 -9.96
CA PHE A 230 -8.36 -10.59 -9.16
C PHE A 230 -9.12 -9.39 -8.64
N LEU A 231 -8.95 -9.08 -7.37
CA LEU A 231 -9.50 -7.88 -6.75
C LEU A 231 -8.34 -6.96 -6.34
N ASP A 232 -8.35 -5.73 -6.84
CA ASP A 232 -7.26 -4.78 -6.65
C ASP A 232 -7.79 -3.35 -6.48
N HIS A 233 -6.94 -2.42 -6.06
CA HIS A 233 -7.28 -1.02 -5.85
C HIS A 233 -6.46 -0.08 -6.73
N ASN A 234 -6.92 1.16 -6.90
CA ASN A 234 -6.12 2.22 -7.50
C ASN A 234 -5.01 2.68 -6.54
N MET A 235 -4.10 3.54 -7.02
CA MET A 235 -3.00 4.06 -6.20
C MET A 235 -3.54 4.80 -4.97
N ILE A 236 -3.06 4.41 -3.79
CA ILE A 236 -3.42 4.97 -2.48
C ILE A 236 -2.20 5.64 -1.82
N PRO A 237 -2.40 6.59 -0.89
CA PRO A 237 -1.29 7.20 -0.15
C PRO A 237 -0.61 6.17 0.76
N SER A 238 0.67 6.39 1.06
CA SER A 238 1.47 5.50 1.92
C SER A 238 0.97 5.40 3.38
N THR A 239 0.08 6.29 3.78
CA THR A 239 -0.58 6.30 5.11
C THR A 239 -1.70 5.28 5.22
N LEU A 240 -2.18 4.73 4.09
CA LEU A 240 -3.15 3.64 4.03
C LEU A 240 -2.48 2.37 3.53
N LYS A 241 -2.75 1.26 4.22
CA LYS A 241 -2.38 -0.09 3.80
C LYS A 241 -3.64 -0.91 3.59
N VAL A 242 -3.77 -1.50 2.41
CA VAL A 242 -4.87 -2.40 2.06
C VAL A 242 -4.33 -3.81 1.87
N THR A 243 -4.93 -4.79 2.53
CA THR A 243 -4.67 -6.21 2.32
C THR A 243 -5.97 -6.98 2.10
N TYR A 244 -5.84 -8.15 1.49
CA TYR A 244 -6.97 -8.97 1.05
C TYR A 244 -6.82 -10.40 1.55
N ASP A 245 -7.91 -10.93 2.09
CA ASP A 245 -8.09 -12.37 2.28
C ASP A 245 -9.04 -12.88 1.20
N SER A 246 -8.64 -13.93 0.49
CA SER A 246 -9.39 -14.55 -0.61
C SER A 246 -9.95 -15.89 -0.15
N PHE A 247 -11.28 -16.02 -0.15
CA PHE A 247 -12.00 -17.26 0.16
C PHE A 247 -12.64 -17.80 -1.13
N CYS A 248 -11.95 -18.75 -1.76
CA CYS A 248 -12.31 -19.25 -3.09
C CYS A 248 -13.22 -20.47 -3.02
N SER A 249 -14.01 -20.69 -4.07
CA SER A 249 -14.99 -21.79 -4.15
C SER A 249 -14.37 -23.19 -4.17
N ASN A 250 -13.09 -23.29 -4.52
CA ASN A 250 -12.32 -24.54 -4.53
C ASN A 250 -11.75 -24.93 -3.14
N GLY A 251 -12.09 -24.20 -2.08
CA GLY A 251 -11.60 -24.43 -0.72
C GLY A 251 -10.22 -23.84 -0.45
N VAL A 252 -9.58 -23.19 -1.43
CA VAL A 252 -8.33 -22.46 -1.23
C VAL A 252 -8.63 -21.15 -0.51
N SER A 253 -7.88 -20.89 0.56
CA SER A 253 -7.93 -19.62 1.29
C SER A 253 -6.53 -19.01 1.32
N GLN A 254 -6.42 -17.74 0.90
CA GLN A 254 -5.18 -16.97 0.97
C GLN A 254 -5.43 -15.75 1.85
N VAL A 255 -4.55 -15.49 2.80
CA VAL A 255 -4.70 -14.44 3.82
C VAL A 255 -3.58 -13.40 3.69
N ASP A 256 -3.91 -12.16 4.01
CA ASP A 256 -3.01 -11.00 4.07
C ASP A 256 -2.19 -10.77 2.79
N GLN A 257 -2.82 -11.00 1.62
CA GLN A 257 -2.21 -10.76 0.33
C GLN A 257 -2.38 -9.30 -0.13
N PRO A 258 -1.47 -8.77 -0.97
CA PRO A 258 -1.57 -7.40 -1.49
C PRO A 258 -2.73 -7.23 -2.48
N ARG A 259 -3.26 -8.33 -3.03
CA ARG A 259 -4.41 -8.37 -3.94
C ARG A 259 -5.25 -9.60 -3.65
N GLY A 260 -6.54 -9.54 -3.99
CA GLY A 260 -7.38 -10.73 -4.03
C GLY A 260 -7.04 -11.60 -5.25
N ASP A 261 -6.95 -12.91 -5.06
CA ASP A 261 -6.69 -13.88 -6.14
C ASP A 261 -7.48 -15.18 -5.88
N CYS A 262 -8.50 -15.41 -6.70
CA CYS A 262 -9.19 -16.69 -6.73
C CYS A 262 -9.16 -17.28 -8.14
N ASP A 263 -8.68 -18.52 -8.24
CA ASP A 263 -8.70 -19.31 -9.47
C ASP A 263 -9.74 -20.44 -9.39
N GLY A 264 -10.18 -20.93 -10.55
CA GLY A 264 -11.21 -21.98 -10.64
C GLY A 264 -12.61 -21.55 -10.20
N VAL A 265 -12.92 -20.26 -10.27
CA VAL A 265 -14.24 -19.70 -9.98
C VAL A 265 -15.24 -20.15 -11.04
N GLN A 266 -16.41 -20.64 -10.60
CA GLN A 266 -17.47 -21.12 -11.49
C GLN A 266 -18.59 -20.10 -11.64
N ILE A 267 -19.28 -20.15 -12.78
CA ILE A 267 -20.46 -19.31 -13.04
C ILE A 267 -21.52 -19.58 -11.96
N ASN A 268 -22.11 -18.51 -11.41
CA ASN A 268 -23.13 -18.55 -10.35
C ASN A 268 -22.67 -19.13 -8.99
N VAL A 269 -21.37 -19.29 -8.76
CA VAL A 269 -20.82 -19.67 -7.45
C VAL A 269 -20.13 -18.47 -6.82
N PRO A 270 -20.63 -17.93 -5.69
CA PRO A 270 -20.04 -16.76 -5.07
C PRO A 270 -18.69 -17.08 -4.43
N ILE A 271 -17.79 -16.11 -4.46
CA ILE A 271 -16.52 -16.08 -3.72
C ILE A 271 -16.49 -14.83 -2.84
N THR A 272 -15.72 -14.87 -1.76
CA THR A 272 -15.67 -13.77 -0.80
C THR A 272 -14.25 -13.26 -0.67
N PHE A 273 -14.08 -11.93 -0.76
CA PHE A 273 -12.86 -11.25 -0.40
C PHE A 273 -13.08 -10.42 0.85
N GLN A 274 -12.25 -10.63 1.89
CA GLN A 274 -12.22 -9.75 3.05
C GLN A 274 -11.14 -8.71 2.85
N VAL A 275 -11.54 -7.44 2.73
CA VAL A 275 -10.64 -6.30 2.55
C VAL A 275 -10.33 -5.70 3.92
N LYS A 276 -9.05 -5.63 4.28
CA LYS A 276 -8.57 -4.98 5.50
C LYS A 276 -7.91 -3.66 5.12
N VAL A 277 -8.43 -2.56 5.65
CA VAL A 277 -7.88 -1.22 5.43
C VAL A 277 -7.35 -0.70 6.76
N THR A 278 -6.05 -0.41 6.82
CA THR A 278 -5.38 0.08 8.02
C THR A 278 -4.72 1.41 7.74
N ALA A 279 -5.00 2.41 8.58
CA ALA A 279 -4.32 3.70 8.55
C ALA A 279 -3.19 3.73 9.59
N SER A 280 -2.02 4.25 9.24
CA SER A 280 -0.90 4.42 10.18
C SER A 280 -1.04 5.66 11.07
N GLU A 281 -1.87 6.62 10.64
CA GLU A 281 -2.11 7.90 11.32
C GLU A 281 -3.53 8.38 11.04
N CYS A 282 -3.92 9.50 11.66
CA CYS A 282 -5.18 10.17 11.41
C CYS A 282 -5.17 10.83 10.02
N VAL A 283 -5.70 10.10 9.03
CA VAL A 283 -5.78 10.56 7.64
C VAL A 283 -6.92 11.56 7.43
N PRO A 284 -6.83 12.49 6.47
CA PRO A 284 -7.99 13.29 6.07
C PRO A 284 -9.07 12.42 5.42
N GLU A 285 -10.28 12.95 5.32
CA GLU A 285 -11.37 12.33 4.57
C GLU A 285 -10.96 12.17 3.09
N GLN A 286 -11.07 10.94 2.57
CA GLN A 286 -10.66 10.61 1.21
C GLN A 286 -11.42 9.39 0.69
N SER A 287 -11.27 9.09 -0.61
CA SER A 287 -11.88 7.92 -1.23
C SER A 287 -10.94 7.24 -2.21
N PHE A 288 -11.03 5.91 -2.29
CA PHE A 288 -10.32 5.12 -3.30
C PHE A 288 -11.25 4.07 -3.90
N LEU A 289 -10.82 3.47 -5.01
CA LEU A 289 -11.62 2.52 -5.77
C LEU A 289 -11.02 1.12 -5.68
N ILE A 290 -11.86 0.15 -5.35
CA ILE A 290 -11.54 -1.27 -5.50
C ILE A 290 -12.26 -1.78 -6.75
N ARG A 291 -11.58 -2.55 -7.59
CA ARG A 291 -12.12 -3.12 -8.83
C ARG A 291 -11.72 -4.57 -9.00
N ALA A 292 -12.59 -5.36 -9.61
CA ALA A 292 -12.20 -6.67 -10.12
C ALA A 292 -11.51 -6.47 -11.47
N LEU A 293 -10.27 -6.93 -11.62
CA LEU A 293 -9.50 -6.70 -12.85
C LEU A 293 -10.19 -7.38 -14.04
N GLY A 294 -10.43 -6.61 -15.11
CA GLY A 294 -11.13 -7.07 -16.30
C GLY A 294 -12.65 -6.86 -16.28
N PHE A 295 -13.20 -6.26 -15.22
CA PHE A 295 -14.60 -5.86 -15.12
C PHE A 295 -14.72 -4.33 -15.03
N THR A 296 -15.87 -3.81 -15.44
CA THR A 296 -16.17 -2.37 -15.40
C THR A 296 -16.66 -1.90 -14.03
N ASP A 297 -17.13 -2.84 -13.20
CA ASP A 297 -17.73 -2.54 -11.91
C ASP A 297 -16.67 -2.13 -10.89
N THR A 298 -17.00 -1.12 -10.08
CA THR A 298 -16.11 -0.55 -9.09
C THR A 298 -16.82 -0.39 -7.75
N VAL A 299 -16.10 -0.62 -6.66
CA VAL A 299 -16.53 -0.33 -5.29
C VAL A 299 -15.81 0.94 -4.84
N THR A 300 -16.57 1.98 -4.53
CA THR A 300 -16.03 3.21 -3.96
C THR A 300 -15.93 3.08 -2.45
N VAL A 301 -14.72 3.18 -1.92
CA VAL A 301 -14.44 3.11 -0.48
C VAL A 301 -14.22 4.51 0.05
N HIS A 302 -15.13 4.98 0.89
CA HIS A 302 -15.00 6.24 1.60
C HIS A 302 -14.27 6.00 2.93
N VAL A 303 -13.16 6.69 3.13
CA VAL A 303 -12.33 6.60 4.34
C VAL A 303 -12.58 7.85 5.17
N VAL A 304 -13.30 7.66 6.29
CA VAL A 304 -13.59 8.72 7.26
C VAL A 304 -12.73 8.47 8.51
N PRO A 305 -11.90 9.43 8.94
CA PRO A 305 -11.06 9.24 10.12
C PRO A 305 -11.89 9.22 11.39
N GLN A 306 -11.66 8.20 12.22
CA GLN A 306 -12.23 8.10 13.56
C GLN A 306 -11.15 8.32 14.62
N CYS A 307 -10.63 9.55 14.66
CA CYS A 307 -9.57 9.93 15.60
C CYS A 307 -10.06 10.76 16.79
N GLU A 308 -11.18 11.45 16.63
CA GLU A 308 -11.72 12.28 17.69
C GLU A 308 -12.49 11.45 18.72
N CYS A 309 -12.11 11.61 19.99
CA CYS A 309 -12.87 11.07 21.10
C CYS A 309 -14.12 11.92 21.30
N HIS A 310 -15.29 11.32 21.12
CA HIS A 310 -16.58 11.99 21.34
C HIS A 310 -16.91 12.01 22.83
N CYS A 311 -16.15 12.80 23.59
CA CYS A 311 -16.43 13.05 24.99
C CYS A 311 -17.59 14.05 25.13
N ARG A 312 -18.32 14.01 26.25
CA ARG A 312 -19.23 15.10 26.60
C ARG A 312 -18.41 16.36 26.82
N ASP A 313 -18.40 17.23 25.81
CA ASP A 313 -17.85 18.56 25.87
C ASP A 313 -18.67 19.41 26.85
N MET A 314 -18.32 19.36 28.14
CA MET A 314 -18.78 20.34 29.13
C MET A 314 -17.99 21.64 28.97
N ARG A 315 -17.81 22.13 27.73
CA ARG A 315 -17.16 23.42 27.41
C ARG A 315 -17.76 24.61 28.16
N ARG A 316 -18.94 24.44 28.79
CA ARG A 316 -19.62 25.45 29.58
C ARG A 316 -19.23 25.47 31.06
N ASP A 317 -18.68 24.40 31.63
CA ASP A 317 -18.39 24.38 33.07
C ASP A 317 -16.96 24.87 33.35
N ARG A 318 -16.74 26.16 33.09
CA ARG A 318 -15.47 26.86 33.36
C ARG A 318 -15.07 26.82 34.84
N ARG A 319 -15.99 26.51 35.75
CA ARG A 319 -15.75 26.52 37.20
C ARG A 319 -14.76 25.45 37.64
N LEU A 320 -14.81 24.27 37.02
CA LEU A 320 -13.94 23.14 37.37
C LEU A 320 -12.46 23.42 37.04
N CYS A 321 -12.21 24.26 36.04
CA CYS A 321 -10.85 24.63 35.60
C CYS A 321 -10.46 26.04 36.07
N GLY A 322 -10.92 26.44 37.26
CA GLY A 322 -10.56 27.74 37.87
C GLY A 322 -11.01 28.97 37.09
N GLY A 323 -11.90 28.82 36.11
CA GLY A 323 -12.30 29.88 35.18
C GLY A 323 -11.25 30.24 34.13
N LYS A 324 -10.12 29.51 34.07
CA LYS A 324 -8.92 29.80 33.25
C LYS A 324 -8.59 28.68 32.28
N GLY A 325 -9.60 27.92 31.88
CA GLY A 325 -9.51 26.76 31.00
C GLY A 325 -10.88 26.19 30.69
N PHE A 326 -10.89 25.11 29.91
CA PHE A 326 -12.11 24.35 29.62
C PHE A 326 -11.87 22.86 29.87
N LEU A 327 -12.94 22.15 30.24
CA LEU A 327 -12.89 20.72 30.47
C LEU A 327 -13.04 19.97 29.13
N GLU A 328 -12.07 19.12 28.79
CA GLU A 328 -12.10 18.25 27.63
C GLU A 328 -11.81 16.81 28.09
N CYS A 329 -12.75 15.89 27.84
CA CYS A 329 -12.64 14.48 28.27
C CYS A 329 -12.30 14.27 29.76
N GLY A 330 -12.81 15.14 30.64
CA GLY A 330 -12.58 15.05 32.09
C GLY A 330 -11.26 15.65 32.59
N VAL A 331 -10.47 16.28 31.70
CA VAL A 331 -9.23 16.97 32.05
C VAL A 331 -9.35 18.45 31.68
N CYS A 332 -8.80 19.34 32.50
CA CYS A 332 -8.76 20.76 32.20
C CYS A 332 -7.66 21.07 31.18
N ARG A 333 -8.06 21.66 30.05
CA ARG A 333 -7.14 22.33 29.13
C ARG A 333 -7.08 23.81 29.47
N CYS A 334 -5.95 24.22 30.04
CA CYS A 334 -5.74 25.58 30.51
C CYS A 334 -5.48 26.54 29.37
N GLU A 335 -5.95 27.78 29.52
CA GLU A 335 -5.63 28.88 28.61
C GLU A 335 -4.13 29.25 28.74
N ALA A 336 -3.59 29.90 27.71
CA ALA A 336 -2.18 30.28 27.69
C ALA A 336 -1.80 31.13 28.92
N GLY A 337 -0.72 30.74 29.60
CA GLY A 337 -0.26 31.39 30.84
C GLY A 337 -0.78 30.75 32.13
N TYR A 338 -1.62 29.71 32.04
CA TYR A 338 -2.10 28.94 33.17
C TYR A 338 -1.73 27.45 33.04
N ILE A 339 -1.47 26.80 34.17
CA ILE A 339 -1.14 25.38 34.25
C ILE A 339 -1.68 24.78 35.56
N GLY A 340 -1.63 23.46 35.69
CA GLY A 340 -2.14 22.73 36.84
C GLY A 340 -3.35 21.88 36.47
N LYS A 341 -3.74 20.97 37.36
CA LYS A 341 -4.82 20.00 37.09
C LYS A 341 -6.18 20.69 36.91
N SER A 342 -6.35 21.85 37.54
CA SER A 342 -7.55 22.71 37.51
C SER A 342 -7.21 24.13 37.05
N CYS A 343 -6.08 24.33 36.37
CA CYS A 343 -5.58 25.65 35.92
C CYS A 343 -5.36 26.65 37.06
N GLU A 344 -4.98 26.15 38.23
CA GLU A 344 -4.78 26.91 39.47
C GLU A 344 -3.49 27.73 39.51
N CYS A 345 -2.51 27.42 38.66
CA CYS A 345 -1.21 28.10 38.62
C CYS A 345 -1.12 29.08 37.45
N GLN A 346 -0.61 30.28 37.70
CA GLN A 346 -0.22 31.22 36.65
C GLN A 346 1.29 31.11 36.39
N THR A 347 1.69 31.00 35.13
CA THR A 347 3.10 30.72 34.78
C THR A 347 4.02 31.92 34.91
N HIS A 348 3.49 33.15 34.93
CA HIS A 348 4.27 34.41 34.98
C HIS A 348 5.46 34.44 33.98
N GLY A 349 5.31 33.80 32.82
CA GLY A 349 6.35 33.71 31.78
C GLY A 349 7.35 32.56 31.93
N ARG A 350 7.24 31.71 32.95
CA ARG A 350 8.04 30.49 33.12
C ARG A 350 7.44 29.30 32.37
N SER A 351 8.28 28.39 31.90
CA SER A 351 7.79 27.15 31.28
C SER A 351 7.31 26.12 32.33
N SER A 352 6.50 25.15 31.92
CA SER A 352 6.09 24.03 32.79
C SER A 352 7.28 23.23 33.33
N GLN A 353 8.30 23.03 32.50
CA GLN A 353 9.54 22.34 32.85
C GLN A 353 10.38 23.11 33.89
N GLU A 354 10.41 24.45 33.82
CA GLU A 354 11.09 25.28 34.82
C GLU A 354 10.41 25.20 36.20
N LEU A 355 9.07 25.14 36.22
CA LEU A 355 8.31 24.99 37.46
C LEU A 355 8.51 23.60 38.05
N GLU A 356 8.49 22.53 37.24
CA GLU A 356 8.79 21.17 37.73
C GLU A 356 10.24 21.02 38.21
N GLY A 357 11.19 21.70 37.55
CA GLY A 357 12.59 21.74 37.98
C GLY A 357 12.77 22.30 39.40
N SER A 358 11.97 23.30 39.78
CA SER A 358 12.02 23.91 41.12
C SER A 358 11.50 23.02 42.26
N CYS A 359 10.87 21.89 41.93
CA CYS A 359 10.41 20.85 42.85
C CYS A 359 11.40 19.67 42.99
N ARG A 360 12.58 19.77 42.37
CA ARG A 360 13.67 18.80 42.52
C ARG A 360 14.79 19.44 43.34
N ARG A 361 15.42 18.64 44.20
CA ARG A 361 16.59 19.07 44.98
C ARG A 361 17.82 19.24 44.08
N ASP A 362 17.99 18.31 43.15
CA ASP A 362 19.03 18.27 42.12
C ASP A 362 18.51 17.54 40.85
N ASN A 363 19.27 17.56 39.76
CA ASN A 363 18.84 16.95 38.48
C ASN A 363 18.59 15.43 38.55
N ASN A 364 19.18 14.73 39.52
CA ASN A 364 19.04 13.28 39.68
C ASN A 364 17.93 12.91 40.68
N SER A 365 17.45 13.87 41.47
CA SER A 365 16.39 13.67 42.45
C SER A 365 15.01 13.57 41.80
N ILE A 366 14.16 12.74 42.41
CA ILE A 366 12.76 12.61 42.05
C ILE A 366 12.02 13.87 42.52
N ILE A 367 11.03 14.31 41.74
CA ILE A 367 10.16 15.44 42.08
C ILE A 367 9.54 15.21 43.47
N CYS A 368 9.70 16.18 44.36
CA CYS A 368 9.20 16.15 45.74
C CYS A 368 9.55 14.85 46.49
N SER A 369 10.73 14.28 46.22
CA SER A 369 11.25 13.04 46.82
C SER A 369 10.30 11.83 46.69
N GLY A 370 9.30 11.90 45.80
CA GLY A 370 8.24 10.90 45.65
C GLY A 370 7.22 10.86 46.78
N LEU A 371 7.30 11.80 47.73
CA LEU A 371 6.44 11.87 48.92
C LEU A 371 5.55 13.13 48.94
N GLY A 372 5.35 13.74 47.77
CA GLY A 372 4.55 14.94 47.60
C GLY A 372 4.23 15.23 46.14
N ASP A 373 3.31 16.16 45.93
CA ASP A 373 2.94 16.65 44.61
C ASP A 373 3.59 18.02 44.36
N CYS A 374 4.18 18.20 43.18
CA CYS A 374 4.69 19.51 42.75
C CYS A 374 3.55 20.38 42.24
N LEU A 375 3.23 21.44 42.98
CA LEU A 375 2.18 22.40 42.64
C LEU A 375 2.80 23.80 42.53
N CYS A 376 2.71 24.39 41.34
CA CYS A 376 3.22 25.72 41.02
C CYS A 376 4.72 25.95 41.39
N GLY A 377 5.57 24.91 41.32
CA GLY A 377 6.99 25.00 41.66
C GLY A 377 7.31 24.87 43.15
N GLN A 378 6.36 24.37 43.94
CA GLN A 378 6.55 24.02 45.35
C GLN A 378 6.03 22.62 45.61
N CYS A 379 6.65 21.90 46.53
CA CYS A 379 6.21 20.57 46.92
C CYS A 379 5.17 20.64 48.04
N VAL A 380 4.05 19.95 47.84
CA VAL A 380 3.04 19.70 48.87
C VAL A 380 3.16 18.26 49.32
N CYS A 381 3.66 18.05 50.53
CA CYS A 381 3.96 16.72 51.04
C CYS A 381 2.69 15.94 51.37
N HIS A 382 2.70 14.65 51.07
CA HIS A 382 1.59 13.75 51.37
C HIS A 382 1.42 13.60 52.88
N GLN A 383 0.16 13.50 53.30
CA GLN A 383 -0.16 13.08 54.67
C GLN A 383 0.03 11.58 54.78
N SER A 384 0.69 11.12 55.85
CA SER A 384 0.92 9.69 56.05
C SER A 384 -0.23 9.04 56.80
N ASP A 385 -0.63 7.84 56.37
CA ASP A 385 -1.61 7.00 57.08
C ASP A 385 -1.07 6.43 58.40
N VAL A 386 0.24 6.56 58.66
CA VAL A 386 0.87 6.10 59.90
C VAL A 386 0.65 7.15 61.00
N PRO A 387 0.09 6.76 62.17
CA PRO A 387 -0.14 7.67 63.29
C PRO A 387 1.14 8.43 63.67
N ASN A 388 1.02 9.74 63.85
CA ASN A 388 2.09 10.68 64.22
C ASN A 388 3.25 10.82 63.22
N LYS A 389 3.22 10.16 62.04
CA LYS A 389 4.22 10.40 60.99
C LYS A 389 3.89 11.67 60.20
N LYS A 390 4.85 12.58 60.11
CA LYS A 390 4.78 13.82 59.34
C LYS A 390 5.93 13.85 58.35
N ILE A 391 5.59 14.15 57.10
CA ILE A 391 6.56 14.39 56.02
C ILE A 391 6.61 15.89 55.81
N PHE A 392 7.81 16.45 55.70
CA PHE A 392 8.04 17.88 55.58
C PHE A 392 9.36 18.14 54.85
N GLY A 393 9.74 19.41 54.73
CA GLY A 393 10.90 19.85 53.95
C GLY A 393 10.48 20.46 52.63
N ARG A 394 11.42 21.18 51.99
CA ARG A 394 11.14 21.93 50.76
C ARG A 394 10.80 21.01 49.59
N TYR A 395 11.35 19.80 49.60
CA TYR A 395 11.19 18.77 48.59
C TYR A 395 10.55 17.52 49.18
N CYS A 396 9.88 17.61 50.35
CA CYS A 396 9.31 16.48 51.08
C CYS A 396 10.32 15.38 51.42
N GLU A 397 11.55 15.78 51.70
CA GLU A 397 12.70 14.92 51.94
C GLU A 397 12.87 14.49 53.41
N CYS A 398 12.15 15.13 54.33
CA CYS A 398 12.27 14.90 55.77
C CYS A 398 11.03 14.23 56.35
N ASP A 399 11.24 13.43 57.39
CA ASP A 399 10.17 12.97 58.28
C ASP A 399 10.63 12.91 59.74
N ASN A 400 9.67 12.67 60.64
CA ASN A 400 9.88 12.60 62.08
C ASN A 400 9.94 11.16 62.65
N VAL A 401 10.16 10.15 61.81
CA VAL A 401 10.19 8.73 62.24
C VAL A 401 11.47 7.98 61.83
N ASN A 402 12.20 8.48 60.83
CA ASN A 402 13.42 7.87 60.29
C ASN A 402 14.68 8.42 60.97
N CYS A 403 14.72 8.37 62.31
CA CYS A 403 15.94 8.59 63.09
C CYS A 403 16.40 7.28 63.76
N GLU A 404 17.62 7.29 64.31
CA GLU A 404 18.15 6.14 65.05
C GLU A 404 17.24 5.74 66.22
N ARG A 405 17.19 4.45 66.50
CA ARG A 405 16.32 3.87 67.52
C ARG A 405 17.14 3.40 68.71
N TYR A 406 16.63 3.66 69.90
CA TYR A 406 17.11 3.11 71.16
C TYR A 406 15.94 2.44 71.89
N ASP A 407 16.16 1.23 72.36
CA ASP A 407 15.14 0.39 73.03
C ASP A 407 13.83 0.24 72.22
N GLY A 408 13.99 0.01 70.91
CA GLY A 408 12.88 -0.13 69.95
C GLY A 408 12.14 1.17 69.59
N ARG A 409 12.42 2.29 70.27
CA ARG A 409 11.76 3.59 70.07
C ARG A 409 12.67 4.57 69.33
N VAL A 410 12.10 5.38 68.44
CA VAL A 410 12.82 6.43 67.70
C VAL A 410 13.33 7.46 68.71
N CYS A 411 14.64 7.76 68.68
CA CYS A 411 15.32 8.66 69.61
C CYS A 411 15.11 8.35 71.10
N GLY A 412 14.92 7.07 71.45
CA GLY A 412 14.64 6.64 72.82
C GLY A 412 13.21 6.96 73.30
N GLY A 413 12.33 7.40 72.41
CA GLY A 413 10.96 7.82 72.70
C GLY A 413 10.87 9.30 73.11
N GLU A 414 9.64 9.81 73.18
CA GLU A 414 9.39 11.24 73.46
C GLU A 414 10.00 11.72 74.78
N GLU A 415 10.18 10.84 75.76
CA GLU A 415 10.82 11.15 77.05
C GLU A 415 12.31 11.49 76.94
N ARG A 416 13.00 10.98 75.90
CA ARG A 416 14.45 11.12 75.72
C ARG A 416 14.82 12.04 74.58
N GLY A 417 14.02 12.10 73.52
CA GLY A 417 14.32 12.95 72.38
C GLY A 417 13.22 13.01 71.33
N THR A 418 13.40 13.91 70.36
CA THR A 418 12.51 14.06 69.20
C THR A 418 13.30 13.89 67.91
N CYS A 419 12.68 13.31 66.89
CA CYS A 419 13.30 13.11 65.58
C CYS A 419 12.99 14.28 64.65
N ASP A 420 14.03 14.87 64.07
CA ASP A 420 13.92 15.88 63.02
C ASP A 420 14.87 15.52 61.87
N CYS A 421 14.30 15.13 60.73
CA CYS A 421 15.00 14.87 59.48
C CYS A 421 16.27 14.01 59.62
N GLY A 422 16.13 12.86 60.28
CA GLY A 422 17.23 11.89 60.46
C GLY A 422 18.16 12.15 61.65
N LYS A 423 17.94 13.22 62.42
CA LYS A 423 18.71 13.53 63.63
C LYS A 423 17.84 13.51 64.88
N CYS A 424 18.35 12.91 65.94
CA CYS A 424 17.72 12.95 67.25
C CYS A 424 18.13 14.21 68.02
N HIS A 425 17.13 15.01 68.39
CA HIS A 425 17.28 16.12 69.33
C HIS A 425 16.94 15.63 70.73
N CYS A 426 17.98 15.35 71.52
CA CYS A 426 17.84 14.81 72.86
C CYS A 426 17.38 15.87 73.85
N ARG A 427 16.53 15.45 74.79
CA ARG A 427 16.10 16.26 75.93
C ARG A 427 17.22 16.36 76.97
N ASP A 428 17.12 17.37 77.82
CA ASP A 428 18.10 17.62 78.87
C ASP A 428 18.30 16.38 79.75
N GLY A 429 19.58 15.99 79.92
CA GLY A 429 19.97 14.77 80.64
C GLY A 429 20.32 13.57 79.75
N PHE A 430 20.04 13.64 78.44
CA PHE A 430 20.38 12.59 77.48
C PHE A 430 21.29 13.10 76.36
N GLU A 431 22.14 12.21 75.84
CA GLU A 431 23.02 12.49 74.70
C GLU A 431 23.29 11.23 73.86
N GLY A 432 24.03 11.41 72.77
CA GLY A 432 24.28 10.37 71.77
C GLY A 432 23.36 10.47 70.55
N SER A 433 23.69 9.70 69.51
CA SER A 433 23.05 9.74 68.19
C SER A 433 21.57 9.34 68.18
N ALA A 434 21.14 8.54 69.16
CA ALA A 434 19.78 8.06 69.38
C ALA A 434 19.22 8.42 70.76
N CYS A 435 19.86 9.37 71.48
CA CYS A 435 19.57 9.71 72.88
C CYS A 435 19.70 8.51 73.85
N GLN A 436 20.63 7.61 73.53
CA GLN A 436 20.87 6.38 74.25
C GLN A 436 21.65 6.58 75.56
N CYS A 437 22.47 7.62 75.65
CA CYS A 437 23.36 7.83 76.78
C CYS A 437 22.70 8.79 77.78
N GLU A 438 22.68 8.40 79.05
CA GLU A 438 22.28 9.30 80.13
C GLU A 438 23.52 10.06 80.61
N ARG A 439 23.41 11.38 80.79
CA ARG A 439 24.53 12.23 81.26
C ARG A 439 24.87 12.02 82.73
N SER A 440 24.07 11.25 83.46
CA SER A 440 24.27 10.97 84.88
C SER A 440 25.43 10.00 85.09
N THR A 441 26.44 10.42 85.87
CA THR A 441 27.58 9.56 86.23
C THR A 441 27.30 8.68 87.45
N ARG A 442 26.07 8.70 87.99
CA ARG A 442 25.69 7.98 89.21
C ARG A 442 25.90 6.46 89.10
N GLY A 443 25.74 5.88 87.92
CA GLY A 443 26.01 4.45 87.65
C GLY A 443 27.50 4.11 87.51
N CYS A 444 28.35 5.12 87.40
CA CYS A 444 29.81 5.00 87.27
C CYS A 444 30.53 5.21 88.62
N LEU A 445 29.80 5.53 89.69
CA LEU A 445 30.36 5.68 91.03
C LEU A 445 30.56 4.31 91.69
N SER A 446 31.75 4.06 92.22
CA SER A 446 32.05 2.89 93.04
C SER A 446 31.32 2.94 94.40
N ALA A 447 31.31 1.82 95.14
CA ALA A 447 30.72 1.76 96.49
C ALA A 447 31.34 2.79 97.46
N ASP A 448 32.56 3.23 97.18
CA ASP A 448 33.31 4.24 97.94
C ASP A 448 33.14 5.67 97.38
N GLY A 449 32.20 5.88 96.44
CA GLY A 449 31.82 7.19 95.92
C GLY A 449 32.78 7.82 94.90
N HIS A 450 33.70 7.04 94.33
CA HIS A 450 34.64 7.53 93.29
C HIS A 450 34.11 7.17 91.91
N GLU A 451 34.14 8.12 90.97
CA GLU A 451 33.77 7.89 89.56
C GLU A 451 34.87 7.08 88.87
N CYS A 452 34.50 5.92 88.32
CA CYS A 452 35.40 4.91 87.74
C CYS A 452 35.97 5.32 86.38
#